data_AF-A0A424R3E6-F1
#
_entry.id   AF-A0A424R3E6-F1
#
_cell.length_a   1.000
_cell.length_b   1.000
_cell.length_c   1.000
_cell.angle_alpha   90.00
_cell.angle_beta   90.00
_cell.angle_gamma   90.00
#
_symmetry.space_group_name_H-M   'P 1'
#
loop_
_entity.id
_entity.type
_entity.pdbx_description
1 polymer ?
#
loop_
_entity_poly.entity_id
_entity_poly.type
_entity_poly.pdbx_seq_one_letter_code
_entity_poly.pdbx_strand_id
1 'polypeptide(L)'
;MEFSHRFFLLVILSLTYFASLSIAHIQLTEHGIDVFFDDQPEQTKVDIQYSHDLIHWLPQGEALLELPEGGHVFSDELDEGFKFYRLKQTSHFTKPVLIVLLDFSDTQFPANVVDPERSDEDSWAQLMFGLSQGEGNHYWNEVSYGIFQMQAASESYGIANNGVIYVQLEEAAPTSERYKVEDQTWIPDALDKVSEYMDLPAYDSNADGVISNQELSILFVINLPFSRISGAGAQANISINHVVDGVKLEKFTRTLSDYSSIGVNIHELGHHIFNLDHGQDASGTTMMGTGAYNEDPTITKFTSTYSKWGTRPAHLSADSKIRAGFVEPMAVGESLTQIPLYTAVSPHYNVVRLPALDGYVLIENRTQEGYDTGLPFAEGHSGGLIATKVVEFRRFLRTNPDVLSYDFADYYRFKDYQDEFNIGGYRIYNISDPGEQMTFDIEKLDIAPAIIDYRYDYWITDPDRVGYRMLDFLPGNTEEIDFNTYSLSESPEGRYYTINLKAIYNTGDIITVNHLAEWESSDPYLNLQKGMINYGTDAIIRFNFDTSQPYVDRATLSVQYEDYQHELVITNLPDLTNP
;
A
#
# COMPACT_ATOMS: atom_id res chain seq x y z
N MET A 1 -52.21 4.41 2.47
CA MET A 1 -51.24 4.57 3.58
C MET A 1 -50.42 5.86 3.49
N GLU A 2 -50.42 6.59 2.37
CA GLU A 2 -49.65 7.85 2.25
C GLU A 2 -50.13 8.98 3.19
N PHE A 3 -51.46 9.12 3.37
CA PHE A 3 -52.03 10.25 4.12
C PHE A 3 -51.63 10.28 5.60
N SER A 4 -51.30 9.12 6.19
CA SER A 4 -50.77 9.03 7.56
C SER A 4 -49.27 9.36 7.65
N HIS A 5 -48.48 9.06 6.61
CA HIS A 5 -47.05 9.40 6.58
C HIS A 5 -46.83 10.91 6.40
N ARG A 6 -47.59 11.56 5.52
CA ARG A 6 -47.53 13.02 5.33
C ARG A 6 -47.86 13.80 6.62
N PHE A 7 -48.72 13.27 7.47
CA PHE A 7 -49.04 13.88 8.77
C PHE A 7 -47.92 13.67 9.81
N PHE A 8 -47.15 12.57 9.71
CA PHE A 8 -46.06 12.27 10.63
C PHE A 8 -44.82 13.15 10.35
N LEU A 9 -44.43 13.34 9.08
CA LEU A 9 -43.35 14.28 8.71
C LEU A 9 -43.66 15.71 9.17
N LEU A 10 -44.92 16.16 9.00
CA LEU A 10 -45.37 17.49 9.42
C LEU A 10 -45.21 17.71 10.93
N VAL A 11 -45.43 16.68 11.76
CA VAL A 11 -45.24 16.74 13.21
C VAL A 11 -43.75 16.78 13.59
N ILE A 12 -42.90 16.00 12.90
CA ILE A 12 -41.45 15.97 13.17
C ILE A 12 -40.80 17.31 12.78
N LEU A 13 -41.09 17.85 11.60
CA LEU A 13 -40.61 19.17 11.17
C LEU A 13 -41.14 20.32 12.06
N SER A 14 -42.29 20.15 12.70
CA SER A 14 -42.82 21.13 13.67
C SER A 14 -42.13 21.08 15.05
N LEU A 15 -41.33 20.06 15.35
CA LEU A 15 -40.76 19.82 16.69
C LEU A 15 -39.29 20.23 16.85
N THR A 16 -38.57 20.50 15.75
CA THR A 16 -37.15 20.91 15.79
C THR A 16 -36.92 22.41 15.59
N TYR A 17 -37.92 23.19 15.18
CA TYR A 17 -37.78 24.63 14.93
C TYR A 17 -38.20 25.51 16.12
N PHE A 18 -37.27 25.79 17.03
CA PHE A 18 -37.44 26.79 18.10
C PHE A 18 -36.21 27.68 18.36
N ALA A 19 -35.53 28.13 17.30
CA ALA A 19 -34.67 29.32 17.34
C ALA A 19 -34.51 29.98 15.96
N SER A 20 -34.58 31.32 15.92
CA SER A 20 -34.48 32.21 14.73
C SER A 20 -35.69 32.22 13.77
N LEU A 21 -35.90 33.35 13.10
CA LEU A 21 -37.10 33.69 12.32
C LEU A 21 -36.72 34.14 10.90
N SER A 22 -36.76 33.19 9.97
CA SER A 22 -36.83 33.44 8.52
C SER A 22 -37.77 32.41 7.93
N ILE A 23 -38.91 32.83 7.39
CA ILE A 23 -39.94 31.90 6.88
C ILE A 23 -39.61 31.56 5.43
N ALA A 24 -38.91 30.44 5.22
CA ALA A 24 -38.67 29.93 3.88
C ALA A 24 -39.98 29.42 3.25
N HIS A 25 -40.27 29.83 2.02
CA HIS A 25 -41.32 29.23 1.21
C HIS A 25 -40.72 28.07 0.40
N ILE A 26 -41.25 26.87 0.62
CA ILE A 26 -40.81 25.65 -0.07
C ILE A 26 -41.84 25.30 -1.14
N GLN A 27 -41.41 25.13 -2.39
CA GLN A 27 -42.23 24.69 -3.50
C GLN A 27 -41.67 23.40 -4.11
N LEU A 28 -42.56 22.43 -4.37
CA LEU A 28 -42.22 21.17 -5.01
C LEU A 28 -42.53 21.26 -6.51
N THR A 29 -41.61 20.81 -7.36
CA THR A 29 -41.78 20.73 -8.81
C THR A 29 -41.50 19.30 -9.32
N GLU A 30 -41.76 19.03 -10.60
CA GLU A 30 -41.44 17.74 -11.22
C GLU A 30 -39.93 17.50 -11.39
N HIS A 31 -39.07 18.45 -11.02
CA HIS A 31 -37.61 18.40 -11.21
C HIS A 31 -36.80 18.69 -9.93
N GLY A 32 -37.45 19.03 -8.79
CA GLY A 32 -36.74 19.28 -7.54
C GLY A 32 -37.58 19.99 -6.47
N ILE A 33 -36.89 20.42 -5.41
CA ILE A 33 -37.44 21.24 -4.33
C ILE A 33 -36.83 22.64 -4.43
N ASP A 34 -37.65 23.64 -4.75
CA ASP A 34 -37.25 25.04 -4.72
C ASP A 34 -37.49 25.62 -3.32
N VAL A 35 -36.49 26.31 -2.76
CA VAL A 35 -36.56 26.95 -1.43
C VAL A 35 -36.28 28.45 -1.59
N PHE A 36 -37.27 29.27 -1.23
CA PHE A 36 -37.22 30.72 -1.36
C PHE A 36 -37.13 31.39 0.01
N PHE A 37 -36.18 32.32 0.15
CA PHE A 37 -36.05 33.19 1.32
C PHE A 37 -36.42 34.63 0.91
N ASP A 38 -37.52 35.17 1.46
CA ASP A 38 -38.09 36.46 1.06
C ASP A 38 -37.10 37.65 1.17
N ASP A 39 -36.06 37.52 2.01
CA ASP A 39 -35.07 38.56 2.28
C ASP A 39 -33.87 38.58 1.30
N GLN A 40 -33.67 37.56 0.44
CA GLN A 40 -32.49 37.44 -0.46
C GLN A 40 -32.86 36.91 -1.88
N PRO A 41 -33.50 37.73 -2.74
CA PRO A 41 -34.09 37.27 -4.00
C PRO A 41 -33.11 36.97 -5.15
N GLU A 42 -31.80 37.22 -5.01
CA GLU A 42 -30.81 37.04 -6.09
C GLU A 42 -29.64 36.08 -5.76
N GLN A 43 -29.58 35.50 -4.54
CA GLN A 43 -28.48 34.61 -4.18
C GLN A 43 -28.78 33.12 -4.41
N THR A 44 -28.30 32.65 -5.57
CA THR A 44 -27.89 31.26 -5.87
C THR A 44 -28.89 30.12 -5.65
N LYS A 45 -29.32 29.54 -6.78
CA LYS A 45 -29.73 28.13 -6.90
C LYS A 45 -28.75 27.23 -6.11
N VAL A 46 -29.30 26.27 -5.35
CA VAL A 46 -28.58 25.08 -4.92
C VAL A 46 -29.24 23.88 -5.61
N ASP A 47 -28.61 23.34 -6.65
CA ASP A 47 -29.10 22.13 -7.35
C ASP A 47 -28.74 20.88 -6.52
N ILE A 48 -29.55 20.56 -5.51
CA ILE A 48 -29.36 19.36 -4.69
C ILE A 48 -30.18 18.20 -5.28
N GLN A 49 -29.52 17.29 -6.00
CA GLN A 49 -30.11 16.01 -6.39
C GLN A 49 -30.11 15.03 -5.21
N TYR A 50 -31.12 15.13 -4.33
CA TYR A 50 -31.37 14.10 -3.31
C TYR A 50 -32.16 12.92 -3.87
N SER A 51 -31.55 11.74 -3.92
CA SER A 51 -32.27 10.46 -3.83
C SER A 51 -32.58 10.13 -2.36
N HIS A 52 -33.79 9.60 -2.12
CA HIS A 52 -34.25 9.06 -0.82
C HIS A 52 -33.80 7.57 -0.70
N ASP A 53 -33.79 6.86 0.45
CA ASP A 53 -34.43 7.01 1.79
C ASP A 53 -33.62 6.24 2.90
N LEU A 54 -34.17 5.97 4.10
CA LEU A 54 -33.51 5.32 5.28
C LEU A 54 -34.47 4.31 6.02
N ILE A 55 -34.18 3.41 7.00
CA ILE A 55 -33.37 3.38 8.27
C ILE A 55 -33.02 1.91 8.69
N HIS A 56 -31.91 1.67 9.42
CA HIS A 56 -31.41 0.37 9.95
C HIS A 56 -32.24 -0.37 11.06
N TRP A 57 -32.05 -1.71 11.22
CA TRP A 57 -31.56 -2.46 12.44
C TRP A 57 -31.84 -4.01 12.43
N LEU A 58 -30.78 -4.85 12.59
CA LEU A 58 -30.78 -6.28 13.06
C LEU A 58 -31.50 -7.37 12.20
N PRO A 59 -31.51 -8.67 12.59
CA PRO A 59 -30.37 -9.57 12.92
C PRO A 59 -30.42 -10.95 12.21
N GLN A 60 -29.27 -11.64 12.12
CA GLN A 60 -29.10 -13.08 11.81
C GLN A 60 -29.99 -13.65 10.67
N GLY A 61 -29.60 -13.37 9.42
CA GLY A 61 -30.07 -14.12 8.25
C GLY A 61 -30.85 -13.32 7.21
N GLU A 62 -30.26 -12.25 6.67
CA GLU A 62 -30.68 -11.64 5.39
C GLU A 62 -29.49 -10.95 4.70
N ALA A 63 -29.68 -10.43 3.48
CA ALA A 63 -28.61 -10.14 2.52
C ALA A 63 -27.95 -8.75 2.63
N LEU A 64 -26.86 -8.56 1.86
CA LEU A 64 -26.01 -7.35 1.77
C LEU A 64 -26.79 -6.05 1.52
N LEU A 65 -27.02 -5.30 2.61
CA LEU A 65 -27.64 -3.96 2.68
C LEU A 65 -27.05 -3.26 3.93
N GLU A 66 -26.41 -2.09 3.89
CA GLU A 66 -25.94 -1.21 2.80
C GLU A 66 -24.58 -0.60 3.23
N LEU A 67 -23.79 -0.07 2.31
CA LEU A 67 -22.56 0.67 2.62
C LEU A 67 -22.85 2.19 2.70
N PRO A 68 -22.13 2.96 3.54
CA PRO A 68 -22.28 4.42 3.60
C PRO A 68 -21.84 5.06 2.28
N GLU A 69 -22.56 6.08 1.80
CA GLU A 69 -22.45 6.63 0.44
C GLU A 69 -21.00 6.81 -0.09
N GLY A 70 -20.79 6.43 -1.35
CA GLY A 70 -19.46 6.21 -1.94
C GLY A 70 -18.49 7.38 -1.83
N GLY A 71 -17.25 7.05 -1.47
CA GLY A 71 -16.17 7.99 -1.20
C GLY A 71 -15.97 9.05 -2.29
N HIS A 72 -15.66 10.25 -1.83
CA HIS A 72 -15.49 11.42 -2.69
C HIS A 72 -14.06 11.53 -3.20
N VAL A 73 -13.92 11.91 -4.47
CA VAL A 73 -12.67 11.94 -5.22
C VAL A 73 -12.59 13.25 -6.00
N PHE A 74 -11.42 13.84 -6.20
CA PHE A 74 -11.29 15.16 -6.86
C PHE A 74 -11.26 15.02 -8.39
N SER A 75 -12.14 15.73 -9.09
CA SER A 75 -12.20 15.75 -10.55
C SER A 75 -11.28 16.80 -11.18
N ASP A 76 -10.87 16.57 -12.43
CA ASP A 76 -10.11 17.53 -13.25
C ASP A 76 -10.87 18.85 -13.56
N GLU A 77 -12.15 18.97 -13.19
CA GLU A 77 -12.94 20.19 -13.39
C GLU A 77 -12.62 21.23 -12.30
N LEU A 78 -11.86 22.26 -12.68
CA LEU A 78 -11.46 23.38 -11.84
C LEU A 78 -12.59 24.42 -11.77
N ASP A 79 -13.12 24.70 -10.58
CA ASP A 79 -14.16 25.71 -10.39
C ASP A 79 -13.56 27.13 -10.44
N GLU A 80 -13.73 27.82 -11.58
CA GLU A 80 -13.25 29.19 -11.80
C GLU A 80 -13.80 30.21 -10.78
N GLY A 81 -14.91 29.92 -10.09
CA GLY A 81 -15.49 30.77 -9.06
C GLY A 81 -14.79 30.67 -7.70
N PHE A 82 -14.20 29.52 -7.37
CA PHE A 82 -13.71 29.22 -6.01
C PHE A 82 -12.26 28.73 -5.91
N LYS A 83 -11.58 28.41 -7.02
CA LYS A 83 -10.19 27.89 -7.03
C LYS A 83 -9.98 26.56 -6.29
N PHE A 84 -11.01 25.72 -6.24
CA PHE A 84 -10.90 24.33 -5.78
C PHE A 84 -11.44 23.39 -6.86
N TYR A 85 -10.98 22.14 -6.82
CA TYR A 85 -11.45 21.07 -7.71
C TYR A 85 -12.71 20.43 -7.14
N ARG A 86 -13.67 20.07 -8.01
CA ARG A 86 -14.96 19.51 -7.60
C ARG A 86 -14.79 18.07 -7.07
N LEU A 87 -15.59 17.70 -6.07
CA LEU A 87 -15.75 16.30 -5.67
C LEU A 87 -16.68 15.54 -6.64
N LYS A 88 -16.14 14.46 -7.18
CA LYS A 88 -16.76 13.41 -7.99
C LYS A 88 -16.98 12.18 -7.09
N GLN A 89 -18.15 11.56 -7.19
CA GLN A 89 -18.48 10.36 -6.43
C GLN A 89 -17.93 9.13 -7.15
N THR A 90 -17.14 8.30 -6.46
CA THR A 90 -16.74 7.00 -6.98
C THR A 90 -17.79 5.95 -6.62
N SER A 91 -18.18 5.11 -7.58
CA SER A 91 -19.12 4.01 -7.33
C SER A 91 -18.48 2.97 -6.41
N HIS A 92 -19.21 2.56 -5.36
CA HIS A 92 -18.83 1.38 -4.57
C HIS A 92 -18.60 0.17 -5.46
N PHE A 93 -17.62 -0.65 -5.10
CA PHE A 93 -17.47 -1.98 -5.66
C PHE A 93 -17.06 -3.00 -4.61
N THR A 94 -17.60 -4.21 -4.74
CA THR A 94 -17.14 -5.38 -4.00
C THR A 94 -16.25 -6.25 -4.87
N LYS A 95 -15.50 -7.15 -4.23
CA LYS A 95 -14.87 -8.29 -4.91
C LYS A 95 -15.19 -9.57 -4.14
N PRO A 96 -15.70 -10.63 -4.82
CA PRO A 96 -15.84 -11.94 -4.19
C PRO A 96 -14.48 -12.48 -3.76
N VAL A 97 -14.36 -12.83 -2.49
CA VAL A 97 -13.20 -13.48 -1.91
C VAL A 97 -13.64 -14.79 -1.26
N LEU A 98 -12.94 -15.87 -1.60
CA LEU A 98 -13.03 -17.16 -0.91
C LEU A 98 -11.78 -17.36 -0.05
N ILE A 99 -11.97 -17.73 1.20
CA ILE A 99 -10.92 -18.22 2.09
C ILE A 99 -11.00 -19.76 2.11
N VAL A 100 -9.87 -20.43 1.89
CA VAL A 100 -9.78 -21.89 2.00
C VAL A 100 -8.83 -22.25 3.14
N LEU A 101 -9.37 -22.81 4.23
CA LEU A 101 -8.58 -23.30 5.35
C LEU A 101 -8.09 -24.71 5.01
N LEU A 102 -6.83 -24.82 4.56
CA LEU A 102 -6.28 -26.04 3.98
C LEU A 102 -5.48 -26.84 5.02
N ASP A 103 -5.86 -28.09 5.23
CA ASP A 103 -5.37 -28.97 6.29
C ASP A 103 -5.04 -30.38 5.75
N PHE A 104 -4.27 -31.16 6.51
CA PHE A 104 -3.80 -32.50 6.13
C PHE A 104 -4.47 -33.60 6.95
N SER A 105 -4.38 -34.86 6.53
CA SER A 105 -5.14 -35.97 7.14
C SER A 105 -4.62 -36.43 8.52
N ASP A 106 -3.43 -35.98 8.93
CA ASP A 106 -2.84 -36.24 10.25
C ASP A 106 -2.68 -34.99 11.13
N THR A 107 -3.15 -33.83 10.66
CA THR A 107 -3.15 -32.56 11.39
C THR A 107 -4.56 -32.14 11.84
N GLN A 108 -4.60 -31.06 12.62
CA GLN A 108 -5.81 -30.30 12.91
C GLN A 108 -5.47 -28.83 12.71
N PHE A 109 -6.37 -28.07 12.08
CA PHE A 109 -6.22 -26.63 11.92
C PHE A 109 -6.04 -25.93 13.29
N PRO A 110 -5.08 -25.01 13.43
CA PRO A 110 -4.84 -24.34 14.70
C PRO A 110 -5.83 -23.21 14.90
N ALA A 111 -6.51 -23.22 16.04
CA ALA A 111 -7.33 -22.13 16.55
C ALA A 111 -6.47 -20.92 16.96
N ASN A 112 -5.79 -20.32 15.99
CA ASN A 112 -4.89 -19.17 16.17
C ASN A 112 -5.68 -17.85 16.33
N VAL A 113 -6.89 -17.81 15.77
CA VAL A 113 -7.94 -16.84 16.11
C VAL A 113 -8.73 -17.40 17.30
N VAL A 114 -8.82 -16.63 18.38
CA VAL A 114 -9.48 -17.05 19.63
C VAL A 114 -10.84 -16.37 19.75
N ASP A 115 -11.87 -17.06 19.26
CA ASP A 115 -13.24 -16.88 19.75
C ASP A 115 -13.77 -18.26 20.19
N PRO A 116 -13.86 -18.54 21.52
CA PRO A 116 -14.25 -19.86 22.03
C PRO A 116 -15.75 -20.15 21.84
N GLU A 117 -16.53 -19.20 21.31
CA GLU A 117 -17.95 -19.39 20.98
C GLU A 117 -18.19 -19.69 19.49
N ARG A 118 -17.12 -19.76 18.67
CA ARG A 118 -17.15 -19.98 17.21
C ARG A 118 -16.43 -21.25 16.76
N SER A 119 -16.59 -21.60 15.48
CA SER A 119 -15.69 -22.52 14.78
C SER A 119 -14.50 -21.78 14.16
N ASP A 120 -13.51 -22.51 13.64
CA ASP A 120 -12.38 -21.90 12.94
C ASP A 120 -12.85 -21.15 11.68
N GLU A 121 -13.77 -21.71 10.90
CA GLU A 121 -14.29 -21.09 9.67
C GLU A 121 -15.03 -19.78 9.96
N ASP A 122 -15.88 -19.75 11.00
CA ASP A 122 -16.61 -18.55 11.43
C ASP A 122 -15.67 -17.48 12.05
N SER A 123 -14.60 -17.92 12.71
CA SER A 123 -13.56 -17.03 13.23
C SER A 123 -12.75 -16.37 12.10
N TRP A 124 -12.42 -17.12 11.05
CA TRP A 124 -11.79 -16.58 9.84
C TRP A 124 -12.75 -15.71 9.00
N ALA A 125 -14.04 -16.06 8.97
CA ALA A 125 -15.06 -15.23 8.33
C ALA A 125 -15.20 -13.86 9.03
N GLN A 126 -15.26 -13.84 10.37
CA GLN A 126 -15.22 -12.58 11.12
C GLN A 126 -13.90 -11.83 10.88
N LEU A 127 -12.75 -12.52 10.91
CA LEU A 127 -11.44 -11.89 10.74
C LEU A 127 -11.33 -11.15 9.41
N MET A 128 -11.77 -11.76 8.31
CA MET A 128 -11.61 -11.19 6.97
C MET A 128 -12.77 -10.26 6.59
N PHE A 129 -14.01 -10.66 6.83
CA PHE A 129 -15.20 -9.93 6.35
C PHE A 129 -15.84 -9.00 7.40
N GLY A 130 -15.33 -9.01 8.64
CA GLY A 130 -15.86 -8.21 9.75
C GLY A 130 -15.58 -6.71 9.66
N LEU A 131 -16.42 -5.94 10.36
CA LEU A 131 -16.46 -4.47 10.34
C LEU A 131 -15.99 -3.84 11.67
N SER A 132 -15.27 -4.60 12.51
CA SER A 132 -14.67 -4.11 13.77
C SER A 132 -13.19 -3.78 13.60
N GLN A 133 -12.62 -2.96 14.49
CA GLN A 133 -11.18 -2.65 14.51
C GLN A 133 -10.33 -3.92 14.44
N GLY A 134 -9.42 -3.97 13.45
CA GLY A 134 -8.56 -5.13 13.15
C GLY A 134 -9.22 -6.31 12.44
N GLU A 135 -10.43 -6.14 11.90
CA GLU A 135 -11.06 -7.05 10.93
C GLU A 135 -10.88 -6.49 9.50
N GLY A 136 -10.81 -7.35 8.48
CA GLY A 136 -10.30 -6.98 7.15
C GLY A 136 -11.14 -5.95 6.41
N ASN A 137 -12.47 -6.07 6.48
CA ASN A 137 -13.40 -5.11 5.87
C ASN A 137 -13.48 -3.78 6.62
N HIS A 138 -13.12 -3.72 7.91
CA HIS A 138 -12.89 -2.46 8.62
C HIS A 138 -11.67 -1.71 8.06
N TYR A 139 -10.54 -2.40 7.84
CA TYR A 139 -9.37 -1.82 7.18
C TYR A 139 -9.71 -1.27 5.79
N TRP A 140 -10.36 -2.08 4.96
CA TRP A 140 -10.74 -1.65 3.62
C TRP A 140 -11.73 -0.48 3.64
N ASN A 141 -12.64 -0.40 4.62
CA ASN A 141 -13.51 0.76 4.78
C ASN A 141 -12.73 2.06 5.01
N GLU A 142 -11.80 2.07 5.96
CA GLU A 142 -11.02 3.26 6.33
C GLU A 142 -10.07 3.68 5.21
N VAL A 143 -9.41 2.72 4.56
CA VAL A 143 -8.34 2.99 3.59
C VAL A 143 -8.87 3.28 2.17
N SER A 144 -10.11 2.88 1.88
CA SER A 144 -10.81 3.17 0.61
C SER A 144 -11.89 4.24 0.71
N TYR A 145 -12.08 4.89 1.86
CA TYR A 145 -13.14 5.88 2.07
C TYR A 145 -14.54 5.30 1.77
N GLY A 146 -14.76 4.05 2.18
CA GLY A 146 -15.97 3.26 1.94
C GLY A 146 -16.14 2.74 0.51
N ILE A 147 -15.27 3.08 -0.44
CA ILE A 147 -15.42 2.71 -1.87
C ILE A 147 -15.34 1.19 -2.07
N PHE A 148 -14.51 0.48 -1.30
CA PHE A 148 -14.25 -0.95 -1.48
C PHE A 148 -14.58 -1.80 -0.24
N GLN A 149 -15.12 -3.00 -0.50
CA GLN A 149 -15.29 -4.07 0.49
C GLN A 149 -15.01 -5.45 -0.12
N MET A 150 -14.43 -6.36 0.68
CA MET A 150 -14.38 -7.79 0.31
C MET A 150 -15.76 -8.41 0.56
N GLN A 151 -16.31 -9.06 -0.46
CA GLN A 151 -17.55 -9.79 -0.36
C GLN A 151 -17.23 -11.27 -0.12
N ALA A 152 -17.81 -11.86 0.92
CA ALA A 152 -17.77 -13.30 1.11
C ALA A 152 -18.31 -14.02 -0.13
N ALA A 153 -17.55 -14.97 -0.67
CA ALA A 153 -18.02 -15.82 -1.75
C ALA A 153 -19.25 -16.64 -1.32
N SER A 154 -20.20 -16.83 -2.23
CA SER A 154 -21.32 -17.75 -2.03
C SER A 154 -20.85 -19.19 -2.16
N GLU A 155 -21.02 -19.96 -1.08
CA GLU A 155 -20.70 -21.37 -0.94
C GLU A 155 -21.69 -22.03 0.07
N SER A 156 -21.52 -23.32 0.35
CA SER A 156 -22.43 -24.12 1.19
C SER A 156 -21.77 -25.00 2.26
N TYR A 157 -20.48 -24.79 2.53
CA TYR A 157 -19.72 -25.49 3.56
C TYR A 157 -20.02 -24.90 4.96
N GLY A 158 -20.42 -25.73 5.91
CA GLY A 158 -20.60 -25.31 7.31
C GLY A 158 -21.66 -24.22 7.51
N ILE A 159 -21.23 -22.94 7.52
CA ILE A 159 -22.08 -21.75 7.62
C ILE A 159 -22.16 -21.09 6.24
N ALA A 160 -23.05 -21.60 5.40
CA ALA A 160 -23.17 -21.24 3.98
C ALA A 160 -23.24 -19.72 3.72
N ASN A 161 -22.42 -19.26 2.77
CA ASN A 161 -22.18 -17.87 2.37
C ASN A 161 -21.40 -17.04 3.41
N ASN A 162 -20.60 -17.67 4.27
CA ASN A 162 -19.60 -16.97 5.08
C ASN A 162 -18.27 -16.74 4.31
N GLY A 163 -18.11 -17.38 3.14
CA GLY A 163 -16.93 -17.24 2.28
C GLY A 163 -15.71 -18.02 2.76
N VAL A 164 -15.88 -19.03 3.63
CA VAL A 164 -14.78 -19.81 4.22
C VAL A 164 -15.08 -21.31 4.16
N ILE A 165 -14.33 -22.02 3.32
CA ILE A 165 -14.40 -23.50 3.22
C ILE A 165 -13.19 -24.10 3.94
N TYR A 166 -13.42 -25.03 4.86
CA TYR A 166 -12.35 -25.88 5.39
C TYR A 166 -12.18 -27.13 4.52
N VAL A 167 -10.92 -27.44 4.19
CA VAL A 167 -10.56 -28.52 3.28
C VAL A 167 -9.48 -29.39 3.92
N GLN A 168 -9.82 -30.65 4.20
CA GLN A 168 -8.84 -31.67 4.58
C GLN A 168 -8.41 -32.50 3.36
N LEU A 169 -7.11 -32.48 3.06
CA LEU A 169 -6.46 -33.35 2.08
C LEU A 169 -6.37 -34.79 2.60
N GLU A 170 -6.22 -35.76 1.69
CA GLU A 170 -6.03 -37.17 2.08
C GLU A 170 -4.59 -37.48 2.52
N GLU A 171 -3.61 -36.69 2.09
CA GLU A 171 -2.20 -36.86 2.46
C GLU A 171 -1.87 -36.29 3.85
N ALA A 172 -0.78 -36.81 4.43
CA ALA A 172 -0.24 -36.36 5.71
C ALA A 172 0.72 -35.17 5.53
N ALA A 173 0.82 -34.31 6.54
CA ALA A 173 1.62 -33.10 6.47
C ALA A 173 3.14 -33.39 6.33
N PRO A 174 3.89 -32.60 5.53
CA PRO A 174 5.34 -32.75 5.40
C PRO A 174 6.11 -32.59 6.72
N THR A 175 6.88 -33.62 7.10
CA THR A 175 7.58 -33.70 8.39
C THR A 175 9.10 -33.47 8.36
N SER A 176 9.73 -33.42 7.19
CA SER A 176 11.20 -33.30 7.06
C SER A 176 11.67 -32.13 6.19
N GLU A 177 11.15 -32.00 4.97
CA GLU A 177 11.71 -31.10 3.94
C GLU A 177 10.98 -29.75 3.83
N ARG A 178 11.45 -28.89 2.92
CA ARG A 178 10.80 -27.61 2.54
C ARG A 178 10.26 -27.72 1.12
N TYR A 179 8.99 -27.40 0.95
CA TYR A 179 8.22 -27.61 -0.27
C TYR A 179 7.83 -26.27 -0.90
N LYS A 180 7.97 -26.18 -2.21
CA LYS A 180 7.44 -25.08 -3.02
C LYS A 180 6.00 -25.45 -3.38
N VAL A 181 5.04 -24.65 -2.93
CA VAL A 181 3.60 -25.02 -2.85
C VAL A 181 3.02 -25.26 -4.25
N GLU A 182 3.40 -24.42 -5.21
CA GLU A 182 3.02 -24.51 -6.62
C GLU A 182 3.63 -25.71 -7.36
N ASP A 183 4.55 -26.46 -6.73
CA ASP A 183 5.07 -27.74 -7.24
C ASP A 183 4.36 -28.96 -6.60
N GLN A 184 3.34 -28.76 -5.75
CA GLN A 184 2.56 -29.82 -5.08
C GLN A 184 1.12 -29.89 -5.61
N THR A 185 0.44 -31.02 -5.39
CA THR A 185 -0.98 -31.20 -5.76
C THR A 185 -1.96 -30.58 -4.74
N TRP A 186 -1.46 -30.09 -3.60
CA TRP A 186 -2.25 -29.56 -2.47
C TRP A 186 -3.32 -28.53 -2.85
N ILE A 187 -3.03 -27.64 -3.81
CA ILE A 187 -3.96 -26.59 -4.24
C ILE A 187 -4.95 -27.09 -5.30
N PRO A 188 -4.53 -27.85 -6.36
CA PRO A 188 -5.47 -28.59 -7.21
C PRO A 188 -6.44 -29.51 -6.45
N ASP A 189 -5.92 -30.38 -5.57
CA ASP A 189 -6.70 -31.34 -4.80
C ASP A 189 -7.66 -30.66 -3.82
N ALA A 190 -7.34 -29.42 -3.39
CA ALA A 190 -8.22 -28.59 -2.59
C ALA A 190 -9.30 -27.87 -3.41
N LEU A 191 -9.00 -27.43 -4.63
CA LEU A 191 -9.98 -26.83 -5.54
C LEU A 191 -11.04 -27.84 -5.95
N ASP A 192 -10.65 -29.08 -6.24
CA ASP A 192 -11.59 -30.16 -6.58
C ASP A 192 -12.56 -30.47 -5.42
N LYS A 193 -12.12 -30.27 -4.16
CA LYS A 193 -12.97 -30.34 -2.95
C LYS A 193 -13.83 -29.09 -2.74
N VAL A 194 -13.35 -27.90 -3.12
CA VAL A 194 -14.14 -26.65 -3.08
C VAL A 194 -15.36 -26.71 -4.00
N SER A 195 -15.24 -27.32 -5.19
CA SER A 195 -16.37 -27.55 -6.10
C SER A 195 -17.51 -28.39 -5.52
N GLU A 196 -17.26 -29.22 -4.48
CA GLU A 196 -18.34 -29.95 -3.79
C GLU A 196 -19.30 -29.01 -3.04
N TYR A 197 -18.88 -27.77 -2.75
CA TYR A 197 -19.62 -26.79 -1.94
C TYR A 197 -19.93 -25.47 -2.66
N MET A 198 -19.39 -25.24 -3.86
CA MET A 198 -19.38 -23.94 -4.54
C MET A 198 -19.51 -24.08 -6.07
N ASP A 199 -20.47 -23.37 -6.66
CA ASP A 199 -20.61 -23.24 -8.13
C ASP A 199 -19.53 -22.29 -8.66
N LEU A 200 -18.32 -22.82 -8.90
CA LEU A 200 -17.20 -22.07 -9.44
C LEU A 200 -17.50 -21.48 -10.85
N PRO A 201 -18.15 -22.20 -11.78
CA PRO A 201 -18.60 -21.62 -13.06
C PRO A 201 -19.50 -20.38 -12.94
N ALA A 202 -20.25 -20.20 -11.86
CA ALA A 202 -21.05 -18.98 -11.64
C ALA A 202 -20.20 -17.69 -11.48
N TYR A 203 -18.88 -17.80 -11.29
CA TYR A 203 -17.95 -16.67 -11.22
C TYR A 203 -17.25 -16.36 -12.55
N ASP A 204 -17.36 -17.22 -13.58
CA ASP A 204 -16.92 -16.87 -14.94
C ASP A 204 -17.90 -15.87 -15.56
N SER A 205 -17.76 -14.60 -15.16
CA SER A 205 -18.71 -13.53 -15.43
C SER A 205 -18.69 -13.07 -16.90
N ASN A 206 -17.56 -13.31 -17.57
CA ASN A 206 -17.32 -12.93 -18.95
C ASN A 206 -17.54 -14.09 -19.95
N ALA A 207 -17.60 -15.33 -19.45
CA ALA A 207 -17.78 -16.59 -20.19
C ALA A 207 -16.63 -16.96 -21.15
N ASP A 208 -15.38 -16.65 -20.81
CA ASP A 208 -14.18 -17.07 -21.56
C ASP A 208 -13.61 -18.42 -21.13
N GLY A 209 -14.12 -19.00 -20.03
CA GLY A 209 -13.67 -20.27 -19.46
C GLY A 209 -12.58 -20.13 -18.39
N VAL A 210 -12.24 -18.92 -17.95
CA VAL A 210 -11.20 -18.64 -16.96
C VAL A 210 -11.74 -17.79 -15.81
N ILE A 211 -11.69 -18.31 -14.59
CA ILE A 211 -11.90 -17.49 -13.39
C ILE A 211 -10.67 -16.63 -13.17
N SER A 212 -10.83 -15.31 -13.33
CA SER A 212 -9.80 -14.33 -13.01
C SER A 212 -9.87 -13.88 -11.54
N ASN A 213 -8.75 -13.34 -11.04
CA ASN A 213 -8.68 -12.70 -9.71
C ASN A 213 -9.65 -11.50 -9.56
N GLN A 214 -10.16 -10.96 -10.67
CA GLN A 214 -11.12 -9.87 -10.68
C GLN A 214 -12.57 -10.34 -10.47
N GLU A 215 -12.84 -11.62 -10.64
CA GLU A 215 -14.16 -12.24 -10.53
C GLU A 215 -14.28 -13.04 -9.24
N LEU A 216 -13.26 -13.84 -8.91
CA LEU A 216 -13.12 -14.52 -7.63
C LEU A 216 -11.64 -14.52 -7.21
N SER A 217 -11.35 -13.84 -6.11
CA SER A 217 -10.04 -13.92 -5.45
C SER A 217 -10.05 -15.06 -4.43
N ILE A 218 -9.04 -15.93 -4.45
CA ILE A 218 -8.96 -17.09 -3.52
C ILE A 218 -7.70 -17.01 -2.67
N LEU A 219 -7.89 -17.02 -1.34
CA LEU A 219 -6.82 -17.08 -0.34
C LEU A 219 -6.78 -18.47 0.32
N PHE A 220 -5.73 -19.23 0.05
CA PHE A 220 -5.44 -20.48 0.74
C PHE A 220 -4.65 -20.22 2.02
N VAL A 221 -5.25 -20.50 3.18
CA VAL A 221 -4.60 -20.49 4.49
C VAL A 221 -4.09 -21.90 4.77
N ILE A 222 -2.81 -22.14 4.51
CA ILE A 222 -2.24 -23.50 4.56
C ILE A 222 -1.80 -23.83 6.00
N ASN A 223 -2.23 -24.97 6.54
CA ASN A 223 -1.80 -25.45 7.85
C ASN A 223 -0.38 -26.04 7.84
N LEU A 224 0.60 -25.19 7.52
CA LEU A 224 2.02 -25.52 7.59
C LEU A 224 2.81 -24.37 8.21
N PRO A 225 3.73 -24.65 9.15
CA PRO A 225 4.64 -23.63 9.64
C PRO A 225 5.65 -23.25 8.55
N PHE A 226 6.15 -22.02 8.59
CA PHE A 226 7.10 -21.49 7.59
C PHE A 226 8.34 -22.38 7.35
N SER A 227 8.74 -23.17 8.36
CA SER A 227 9.83 -24.16 8.26
C SER A 227 9.57 -25.32 7.28
N ARG A 228 8.36 -25.44 6.71
CA ARG A 228 7.99 -26.37 5.62
C ARG A 228 7.85 -25.74 4.25
N ILE A 229 7.90 -24.41 4.15
CA ILE A 229 7.67 -23.68 2.90
C ILE A 229 9.00 -23.27 2.29
N SER A 230 9.20 -23.54 1.00
CA SER A 230 10.31 -23.00 0.22
C SER A 230 9.89 -21.70 -0.46
N GLY A 231 10.74 -20.67 -0.44
CA GLY A 231 10.37 -19.31 -0.84
C GLY A 231 9.67 -18.51 0.27
N ALA A 232 8.80 -17.59 -0.11
CA ALA A 232 8.05 -16.72 0.80
C ALA A 232 6.92 -17.50 1.52
N GLY A 233 6.63 -17.13 2.77
CA GLY A 233 5.60 -17.80 3.57
C GLY A 233 4.18 -17.50 3.08
N ALA A 234 3.89 -16.22 2.82
CA ALA A 234 2.72 -15.77 2.07
C ALA A 234 3.16 -15.33 0.67
N GLN A 235 2.25 -15.38 -0.31
CA GLN A 235 2.49 -14.95 -1.69
C GLN A 235 1.19 -14.92 -2.52
N ALA A 236 0.96 -13.81 -3.22
CA ALA A 236 -0.14 -13.59 -4.15
C ALA A 236 0.17 -13.93 -5.62
N ASN A 237 -0.90 -14.00 -6.42
CA ASN A 237 -0.87 -14.18 -7.88
C ASN A 237 -0.07 -15.42 -8.36
N ILE A 238 -0.04 -16.48 -7.56
CA ILE A 238 0.62 -17.74 -7.91
C ILE A 238 -0.18 -18.41 -9.03
N SER A 239 0.45 -18.58 -10.19
CA SER A 239 -0.15 -19.28 -11.33
C SER A 239 -0.41 -20.75 -11.01
N ILE A 240 -1.61 -21.24 -11.34
CA ILE A 240 -2.00 -22.64 -11.16
C ILE A 240 -2.57 -23.24 -12.45
N ASN A 241 -3.41 -22.50 -13.19
CA ASN A 241 -4.05 -22.95 -14.43
C ASN A 241 -4.78 -24.30 -14.33
N HIS A 242 -5.26 -24.65 -13.14
CA HIS A 242 -6.05 -25.86 -12.89
C HIS A 242 -7.49 -25.70 -13.42
N VAL A 243 -8.09 -26.80 -13.87
CA VAL A 243 -9.45 -26.83 -14.45
C VAL A 243 -10.37 -27.64 -13.57
N VAL A 244 -11.41 -27.00 -13.05
CA VAL A 244 -12.40 -27.54 -12.13
C VAL A 244 -13.80 -27.15 -12.62
N ASP A 245 -14.74 -28.10 -12.64
CA ASP A 245 -16.10 -27.97 -13.22
C ASP A 245 -16.19 -27.36 -14.64
N GLY A 246 -15.09 -27.45 -15.41
CA GLY A 246 -15.00 -26.97 -16.79
C GLY A 246 -14.51 -25.53 -16.95
N VAL A 247 -14.30 -24.80 -15.86
CA VAL A 247 -13.65 -23.48 -15.83
C VAL A 247 -12.23 -23.60 -15.27
N LYS A 248 -11.34 -22.67 -15.66
CA LYS A 248 -9.93 -22.69 -15.26
C LYS A 248 -9.65 -21.59 -14.23
N LEU A 249 -9.16 -21.93 -13.05
CA LEU A 249 -8.57 -20.91 -12.17
C LEU A 249 -7.18 -20.55 -12.70
N GLU A 250 -6.96 -19.29 -13.10
CA GLU A 250 -5.64 -18.87 -13.59
C GLU A 250 -4.58 -18.94 -12.48
N LYS A 251 -4.90 -18.32 -11.34
CA LYS A 251 -3.96 -18.02 -10.25
C LYS A 251 -4.69 -17.83 -8.92
N PHE A 252 -3.96 -18.03 -7.82
CA PHE A 252 -4.46 -17.93 -6.45
C PHE A 252 -3.52 -17.10 -5.56
N THR A 253 -3.88 -16.94 -4.30
CA THR A 253 -3.04 -16.36 -3.25
C THR A 253 -2.93 -17.34 -2.09
N ARG A 254 -1.77 -17.38 -1.42
CA ARG A 254 -1.57 -18.22 -0.21
C ARG A 254 -0.99 -17.44 0.96
N THR A 255 -1.30 -17.95 2.14
CA THR A 255 -0.77 -17.56 3.44
C THR A 255 -0.61 -18.82 4.29
N LEU A 256 -0.10 -18.69 5.52
CA LEU A 256 0.07 -19.80 6.46
C LEU A 256 -0.86 -19.63 7.67
N SER A 257 -1.21 -20.74 8.32
CA SER A 257 -2.01 -20.71 9.56
C SER A 257 -1.32 -19.92 10.70
N ASP A 258 0.01 -19.84 10.70
CA ASP A 258 0.82 -18.97 11.57
C ASP A 258 0.56 -17.46 11.35
N TYR A 259 0.09 -17.06 10.16
CA TYR A 259 -0.09 -15.67 9.74
C TYR A 259 -1.55 -15.22 9.88
N SER A 260 -2.12 -15.44 11.06
CA SER A 260 -3.55 -15.30 11.32
C SER A 260 -4.03 -13.87 11.64
N SER A 261 -3.20 -12.84 11.50
CA SER A 261 -3.64 -11.43 11.61
C SER A 261 -4.11 -10.90 10.25
N ILE A 262 -4.87 -9.80 10.21
CA ILE A 262 -5.31 -9.26 8.92
C ILE A 262 -4.14 -8.86 8.02
N GLY A 263 -3.09 -8.25 8.57
CA GLY A 263 -2.03 -7.54 7.83
C GLY A 263 -1.42 -8.30 6.67
N VAL A 264 -0.91 -9.52 6.91
CA VAL A 264 -0.32 -10.34 5.84
C VAL A 264 -1.37 -10.72 4.80
N ASN A 265 -2.58 -11.09 5.25
CA ASN A 265 -3.64 -11.58 4.40
C ASN A 265 -4.23 -10.49 3.50
N ILE A 266 -4.36 -9.27 4.01
CA ILE A 266 -4.81 -8.10 3.22
C ILE A 266 -3.69 -7.48 2.37
N HIS A 267 -2.41 -7.63 2.75
CA HIS A 267 -1.27 -7.29 1.89
C HIS A 267 -1.25 -8.15 0.62
N GLU A 268 -1.34 -9.47 0.77
CA GLU A 268 -1.37 -10.38 -0.38
C GLU A 268 -2.67 -10.22 -1.20
N LEU A 269 -3.82 -10.00 -0.55
CA LEU A 269 -5.04 -9.62 -1.28
C LEU A 269 -4.92 -8.23 -1.93
N GLY A 270 -4.07 -7.33 -1.44
CA GLY A 270 -3.70 -6.08 -2.09
C GLY A 270 -2.97 -6.30 -3.42
N HIS A 271 -2.00 -7.21 -3.45
CA HIS A 271 -1.38 -7.68 -4.70
C HIS A 271 -2.38 -8.40 -5.61
N HIS A 272 -3.30 -9.20 -5.06
CA HIS A 272 -4.19 -10.05 -5.85
C HIS A 272 -5.38 -9.28 -6.44
N ILE A 273 -6.05 -8.44 -5.66
CA ILE A 273 -7.26 -7.71 -6.05
C ILE A 273 -6.90 -6.45 -6.85
N PHE A 274 -5.94 -5.67 -6.38
CA PHE A 274 -5.63 -4.34 -6.94
C PHE A 274 -4.38 -4.31 -7.82
N ASN A 275 -3.68 -5.44 -7.98
CA ASN A 275 -2.41 -5.51 -8.72
C ASN A 275 -1.38 -4.47 -8.21
N LEU A 276 -1.37 -4.23 -6.90
CA LEU A 276 -0.38 -3.38 -6.25
C LEU A 276 1.01 -4.04 -6.30
N ASP A 277 2.05 -3.22 -6.24
CA ASP A 277 3.42 -3.66 -5.98
C ASP A 277 3.78 -3.49 -4.51
N HIS A 278 4.98 -3.90 -4.10
CA HIS A 278 5.49 -3.78 -2.73
C HIS A 278 5.84 -2.31 -2.34
N GLY A 279 5.32 -1.33 -3.06
CA GLY A 279 5.83 0.04 -3.07
C GLY A 279 7.15 0.17 -3.84
N GLN A 280 7.66 1.40 -3.91
CA GLN A 280 9.06 1.63 -4.31
C GLN A 280 10.03 1.27 -3.18
N ASP A 281 9.62 1.55 -1.93
CA ASP A 281 10.28 1.07 -0.71
C ASP A 281 9.42 -0.05 -0.14
N ALA A 282 10.08 -1.13 0.27
CA ALA A 282 9.53 -1.99 1.30
C ALA A 282 9.73 -1.33 2.68
N SER A 283 9.24 -0.11 2.86
CA SER A 283 9.33 0.66 4.11
C SER A 283 8.30 0.20 5.12
N GLY A 284 8.50 0.59 6.38
CA GLY A 284 7.50 0.41 7.43
C GLY A 284 6.33 1.40 7.36
N THR A 285 6.22 2.29 6.36
CA THR A 285 5.23 3.39 6.38
C THR A 285 3.91 3.10 5.64
N THR A 286 3.78 1.92 5.02
CA THR A 286 2.57 1.49 4.30
C THR A 286 2.39 -0.03 4.36
N MET A 287 1.14 -0.51 4.34
CA MET A 287 0.82 -1.95 4.32
C MET A 287 1.56 -2.72 3.22
N MET A 288 1.68 -2.16 2.02
CA MET A 288 2.34 -2.86 0.89
C MET A 288 3.87 -2.95 1.03
N GLY A 289 4.49 -2.26 2.00
CA GLY A 289 5.94 -2.28 2.19
C GLY A 289 6.42 -3.49 2.99
N THR A 290 7.43 -3.31 3.85
CA THR A 290 7.66 -4.26 4.96
C THR A 290 6.59 -4.15 6.03
N GLY A 291 5.82 -3.05 6.03
CA GLY A 291 4.63 -2.84 6.83
C GLY A 291 4.93 -2.44 8.27
N ALA A 292 4.33 -1.34 8.72
CA ALA A 292 4.04 -1.13 10.15
C ALA A 292 2.94 -2.09 10.58
N TYR A 293 3.29 -3.37 10.67
CA TYR A 293 2.44 -4.45 11.14
C TYR A 293 2.37 -4.44 12.68
N ASN A 294 1.92 -3.33 13.27
CA ASN A 294 1.86 -3.20 14.72
C ASN A 294 0.73 -4.04 15.34
N GLU A 295 0.88 -4.36 16.63
CA GLU A 295 -0.21 -4.89 17.46
C GLU A 295 -1.16 -3.75 17.84
N ASP A 296 -2.47 -3.96 17.67
CA ASP A 296 -3.45 -3.16 18.40
C ASP A 296 -3.60 -3.73 19.82
N PRO A 297 -3.22 -2.99 20.89
CA PRO A 297 -3.22 -3.51 22.25
C PRO A 297 -4.64 -3.79 22.80
N THR A 298 -5.69 -3.38 22.08
CA THR A 298 -7.08 -3.74 22.43
C THR A 298 -7.50 -5.11 21.88
N ILE A 299 -6.78 -5.66 20.89
CA ILE A 299 -7.15 -6.89 20.20
C ILE A 299 -6.47 -8.10 20.86
N THR A 300 -7.22 -8.75 21.73
CA THR A 300 -6.77 -9.93 22.50
C THR A 300 -7.07 -11.27 21.84
N LYS A 301 -7.74 -11.29 20.67
CA LYS A 301 -8.27 -12.48 19.97
C LYS A 301 -7.22 -13.42 19.34
N PHE A 302 -5.95 -13.40 19.74
CA PHE A 302 -4.88 -14.18 19.06
C PHE A 302 -3.98 -14.96 20.03
N THR A 303 -3.72 -16.23 19.73
CA THR A 303 -2.92 -17.15 20.57
C THR A 303 -1.44 -16.84 20.55
N SER A 304 -0.89 -16.55 19.37
CA SER A 304 0.55 -16.43 19.13
C SER A 304 1.00 -14.97 19.16
N THR A 305 2.22 -14.72 19.63
CA THR A 305 2.81 -13.38 19.57
C THR A 305 2.93 -12.90 18.12
N TYR A 306 3.25 -13.78 17.16
CA TYR A 306 3.38 -13.40 15.75
C TYR A 306 2.03 -12.95 15.17
N SER A 307 0.96 -13.69 15.48
CA SER A 307 -0.44 -13.39 15.13
C SER A 307 -1.00 -12.08 15.72
N LYS A 308 -0.25 -11.43 16.62
CA LYS A 308 -0.64 -10.12 17.19
C LYS A 308 -0.04 -8.96 16.40
N TRP A 309 1.17 -9.13 15.87
CA TRP A 309 1.73 -8.21 14.88
C TRP A 309 0.88 -8.32 13.59
N GLY A 310 0.63 -7.18 12.96
CA GLY A 310 -0.23 -7.07 11.78
C GLY A 310 -1.73 -7.06 12.07
N THR A 311 -2.14 -6.91 13.33
CA THR A 311 -3.54 -6.61 13.67
C THR A 311 -3.92 -5.15 13.36
N ARG A 312 -2.92 -4.24 13.37
CA ARG A 312 -3.03 -2.87 12.88
C ARG A 312 -1.93 -2.55 11.85
N PRO A 313 -2.08 -3.00 10.58
CA PRO A 313 -1.25 -2.55 9.47
C PRO A 313 -1.55 -1.07 9.16
N ALA A 314 -0.53 -0.26 8.81
CA ALA A 314 -0.73 1.12 8.37
C ALA A 314 -1.52 1.27 7.05
N HIS A 315 -1.94 2.49 6.69
CA HIS A 315 -2.64 2.75 5.41
C HIS A 315 -1.80 2.36 4.19
N LEU A 316 -2.48 2.16 3.06
CA LEU A 316 -1.88 2.26 1.72
C LEU A 316 -1.23 3.63 1.51
N SER A 317 -0.10 3.67 0.80
CA SER A 317 0.50 4.91 0.29
C SER A 317 -0.42 5.59 -0.74
N ALA A 318 -0.25 6.91 -0.92
CA ALA A 318 -0.95 7.67 -1.96
C ALA A 318 -0.92 6.99 -3.35
N ASP A 319 0.23 6.48 -3.81
CA ASP A 319 0.34 5.78 -5.11
C ASP A 319 -0.50 4.50 -5.15
N SER A 320 -0.55 3.76 -4.04
CA SER A 320 -1.35 2.54 -3.95
C SER A 320 -2.86 2.84 -3.91
N LYS A 321 -3.28 3.90 -3.21
CA LYS A 321 -4.68 4.38 -3.21
C LYS A 321 -5.12 4.82 -4.60
N ILE A 322 -4.25 5.47 -5.38
CA ILE A 322 -4.52 5.85 -6.77
C ILE A 322 -4.65 4.61 -7.66
N ARG A 323 -3.71 3.66 -7.56
CA ARG A 323 -3.75 2.39 -8.33
C ARG A 323 -5.00 1.54 -8.03
N ALA A 324 -5.47 1.55 -6.78
CA ALA A 324 -6.67 0.87 -6.35
C ALA A 324 -7.98 1.60 -6.72
N GLY A 325 -7.90 2.84 -7.25
CA GLY A 325 -9.06 3.67 -7.60
C GLY A 325 -9.75 4.35 -6.42
N PHE A 326 -9.10 4.42 -5.26
CA PHE A 326 -9.66 5.04 -4.04
C PHE A 326 -9.49 6.56 -4.01
N VAL A 327 -8.58 7.13 -4.81
CA VAL A 327 -8.38 8.58 -4.93
C VAL A 327 -7.85 8.94 -6.33
N GLU A 328 -8.39 10.00 -6.93
CA GLU A 328 -7.79 10.70 -8.09
C GLU A 328 -7.00 11.91 -7.53
N PRO A 329 -5.72 12.09 -7.91
CA PRO A 329 -4.87 13.11 -7.29
C PRO A 329 -5.01 14.46 -7.97
N MET A 330 -5.03 15.53 -7.18
CA MET A 330 -5.05 16.91 -7.66
C MET A 330 -3.75 17.27 -8.37
N ALA A 331 -3.75 17.28 -9.70
CA ALA A 331 -2.59 17.64 -10.51
C ALA A 331 -2.31 19.15 -10.42
N VAL A 332 -1.08 19.53 -10.05
CA VAL A 332 -0.65 20.93 -9.94
C VAL A 332 0.42 21.23 -10.99
N GLY A 333 0.16 22.27 -11.79
CA GLY A 333 1.04 22.72 -12.87
C GLY A 333 1.45 24.20 -12.78
N GLU A 334 1.06 24.91 -11.72
CA GLU A 334 1.30 26.34 -11.49
C GLU A 334 1.46 26.64 -9.98
N SER A 335 1.75 27.90 -9.63
CA SER A 335 1.87 28.33 -8.24
C SER A 335 0.49 28.48 -7.59
N LEU A 336 0.31 27.92 -6.39
CA LEU A 336 -0.94 27.89 -5.63
C LEU A 336 -0.66 28.16 -4.15
N THR A 337 -1.65 28.64 -3.40
CA THR A 337 -1.49 29.01 -1.98
C THR A 337 -2.63 28.47 -1.15
N GLN A 338 -2.33 28.06 0.09
CA GLN A 338 -3.28 27.52 1.07
C GLN A 338 -4.02 26.27 0.56
N ILE A 339 -3.29 25.39 -0.11
CA ILE A 339 -3.77 24.09 -0.58
C ILE A 339 -4.09 23.23 0.64
N PRO A 340 -5.33 22.71 0.79
CA PRO A 340 -5.67 21.79 1.87
C PRO A 340 -5.12 20.38 1.60
N LEU A 341 -4.67 19.70 2.66
CA LEU A 341 -4.42 18.26 2.68
C LEU A 341 -5.11 17.62 3.88
N TYR A 342 -6.16 16.86 3.63
CA TYR A 342 -6.91 16.14 4.66
C TYR A 342 -6.21 14.83 5.04
N THR A 343 -6.29 14.45 6.31
CA THR A 343 -5.65 13.23 6.82
C THR A 343 -6.18 11.95 6.15
N ALA A 344 -5.36 10.91 6.09
CA ALA A 344 -5.70 9.59 5.57
C ALA A 344 -6.93 8.91 6.21
N VAL A 345 -7.39 9.33 7.39
CA VAL A 345 -8.64 8.83 8.00
C VAL A 345 -9.88 9.67 7.68
N SER A 346 -9.73 10.79 6.96
CA SER A 346 -10.84 11.70 6.61
C SER A 346 -11.57 11.25 5.33
N PRO A 347 -12.92 11.32 5.27
CA PRO A 347 -13.68 11.12 4.02
C PRO A 347 -13.45 12.22 2.96
N HIS A 348 -12.61 13.21 3.26
CA HIS A 348 -12.14 14.24 2.33
C HIS A 348 -10.65 14.11 1.99
N TYR A 349 -10.01 12.99 2.36
CA TYR A 349 -8.60 12.70 2.03
C TYR A 349 -8.28 12.99 0.56
N ASN A 350 -7.17 13.68 0.35
CA ASN A 350 -6.73 14.09 -0.97
C ASN A 350 -5.21 13.95 -1.11
N VAL A 351 -4.79 13.85 -2.37
CA VAL A 351 -3.38 13.74 -2.76
C VAL A 351 -3.07 14.85 -3.75
N VAL A 352 -1.97 15.57 -3.55
CA VAL A 352 -1.47 16.55 -4.52
C VAL A 352 -0.41 15.91 -5.40
N ARG A 353 -0.52 16.07 -6.73
CA ARG A 353 0.44 15.52 -7.71
C ARG A 353 1.22 16.61 -8.41
N LEU A 354 2.54 16.61 -8.24
CA LEU A 354 3.47 17.50 -8.94
C LEU A 354 4.28 16.70 -9.98
N PRO A 355 4.55 17.24 -11.18
CA PRO A 355 5.46 16.59 -12.12
C PRO A 355 6.91 16.65 -11.63
N ALA A 356 7.70 15.63 -11.98
CA ALA A 356 9.14 15.49 -11.70
C ALA A 356 9.88 15.20 -13.02
N LEU A 357 11.22 15.29 -13.04
CA LEU A 357 12.00 15.12 -14.28
C LEU A 357 11.87 13.73 -14.92
N ASP A 358 11.64 12.72 -14.10
CA ASP A 358 11.61 11.28 -14.38
C ASP A 358 10.30 10.62 -13.88
N GLY A 359 9.25 11.42 -13.65
CA GLY A 359 7.94 10.95 -13.23
C GLY A 359 7.08 12.04 -12.56
N TYR A 360 6.63 11.77 -11.34
CA TYR A 360 5.87 12.72 -10.52
C TYR A 360 6.13 12.54 -9.02
N VAL A 361 5.57 13.42 -8.21
CA VAL A 361 5.54 13.35 -6.74
C VAL A 361 4.08 13.37 -6.30
N LEU A 362 3.76 12.56 -5.30
CA LEU A 362 2.47 12.56 -4.61
C LEU A 362 2.67 13.08 -3.19
N ILE A 363 1.88 14.05 -2.76
CA ILE A 363 1.92 14.60 -1.39
C ILE A 363 0.60 14.27 -0.69
N GLU A 364 0.69 13.69 0.50
CA GLU A 364 -0.45 13.33 1.37
C GLU A 364 -0.20 13.75 2.84
N ASN A 365 -1.28 13.93 3.61
CA ASN A 365 -1.24 14.15 5.07
C ASN A 365 -1.53 12.83 5.79
N ARG A 366 -0.67 12.45 6.75
CA ARG A 366 -0.77 11.22 7.55
C ARG A 366 -0.68 11.56 9.02
N THR A 367 -1.64 11.10 9.83
CA THR A 367 -1.72 11.37 11.28
C THR A 367 -1.65 10.08 12.10
N GLN A 368 -1.42 10.19 13.41
CA GLN A 368 -1.41 9.08 14.34
C GLN A 368 -2.83 8.67 14.76
N GLU A 369 -3.67 8.40 13.75
CA GLU A 369 -5.10 8.14 13.88
C GLU A 369 -5.45 6.86 13.09
N GLY A 370 -6.57 6.21 13.44
CA GLY A 370 -7.01 4.98 12.78
C GLY A 370 -5.93 3.89 12.71
N TYR A 371 -5.75 3.29 11.54
CA TYR A 371 -4.68 2.33 11.27
C TYR A 371 -3.27 2.95 11.27
N ASP A 372 -3.12 4.23 10.94
CA ASP A 372 -1.84 4.96 11.01
C ASP A 372 -1.41 5.32 12.44
N THR A 373 -2.23 5.04 13.46
CA THR A 373 -1.76 4.86 14.85
C THR A 373 -0.67 3.77 14.96
N GLY A 374 -0.53 2.92 13.93
CA GLY A 374 0.59 1.99 13.75
C GLY A 374 1.92 2.63 13.32
N LEU A 375 1.95 3.91 12.90
CA LEU A 375 3.19 4.60 12.51
C LEU A 375 3.87 5.28 13.71
N PRO A 376 5.17 5.04 13.96
CA PRO A 376 5.93 5.80 14.94
C PRO A 376 6.44 7.11 14.31
N PHE A 377 5.59 8.13 14.35
CA PHE A 377 5.98 9.52 14.04
C PHE A 377 7.08 10.00 14.99
N ALA A 378 7.88 10.98 14.54
CA ALA A 378 9.05 11.45 15.29
C ALA A 378 8.69 11.98 16.68
N GLU A 379 9.65 11.89 17.63
CA GLU A 379 9.43 12.12 19.07
C GLU A 379 8.58 13.37 19.40
N GLY A 380 7.32 13.13 19.79
CA GLY A 380 6.37 14.17 20.21
C GLY A 380 5.33 14.61 19.17
N HIS A 381 5.42 14.14 17.93
CA HIS A 381 4.51 14.50 16.83
C HIS A 381 3.41 13.45 16.61
N SER A 382 2.23 13.90 16.16
CA SER A 382 1.05 13.06 15.89
C SER A 382 0.66 13.02 14.42
N GLY A 383 1.60 13.31 13.51
CA GLY A 383 1.37 13.33 12.06
C GLY A 383 2.47 14.04 11.28
N GLY A 384 2.30 14.12 9.97
CA GLY A 384 3.18 14.86 9.07
C GLY A 384 2.74 14.79 7.60
N LEU A 385 3.34 15.67 6.79
CA LEU A 385 3.25 15.65 5.33
C LEU A 385 4.20 14.56 4.79
N ILE A 386 3.66 13.59 4.04
CA ILE A 386 4.45 12.60 3.30
C ILE A 386 4.45 12.97 1.83
N ALA A 387 5.63 13.24 1.28
CA ALA A 387 5.85 13.28 -0.16
C ALA A 387 6.48 11.95 -0.64
N THR A 388 5.92 11.36 -1.69
CA THR A 388 6.39 10.12 -2.32
C THR A 388 6.69 10.39 -3.79
N LYS A 389 7.95 10.25 -4.22
CA LYS A 389 8.31 10.30 -5.63
C LYS A 389 7.84 9.02 -6.33
N VAL A 390 7.05 9.16 -7.40
CA VAL A 390 6.65 8.08 -8.29
C VAL A 390 7.28 8.33 -9.66
N VAL A 391 8.51 7.85 -9.75
CA VAL A 391 9.29 7.74 -10.99
C VAL A 391 8.77 6.64 -11.90
N GLU A 392 9.03 6.71 -13.21
CA GLU A 392 8.69 5.63 -14.16
C GLU A 392 9.31 4.27 -13.74
N PHE A 393 10.44 4.29 -13.02
CA PHE A 393 11.15 3.10 -12.54
C PHE A 393 11.60 3.27 -11.09
N ARG A 394 11.20 2.35 -10.22
CA ARG A 394 10.96 2.58 -8.77
C ARG A 394 12.24 2.74 -7.91
N ARG A 395 12.55 3.95 -7.35
CA ARG A 395 13.44 4.12 -6.17
C ARG A 395 13.55 5.54 -5.56
N PHE A 396 14.24 5.63 -4.42
CA PHE A 396 14.21 6.73 -3.44
C PHE A 396 14.90 8.04 -3.78
N LEU A 397 14.30 9.09 -3.21
CA LEU A 397 14.97 10.26 -2.66
C LEU A 397 15.17 10.04 -1.15
N ARG A 398 16.42 9.99 -0.68
CA ARG A 398 16.79 10.22 0.72
C ARG A 398 17.63 11.48 0.76
N THR A 399 17.28 12.46 1.60
CA THR A 399 17.90 13.80 1.56
C THR A 399 18.23 14.37 2.94
N ASN A 400 18.86 13.58 3.81
CA ASN A 400 19.76 14.12 4.84
C ASN A 400 20.75 13.04 5.34
N PRO A 401 22.08 13.24 5.30
CA PRO A 401 23.05 12.21 5.72
C PRO A 401 23.34 12.17 7.23
N ASP A 402 22.87 13.13 8.04
CA ASP A 402 23.27 13.32 9.45
C ASP A 402 22.34 12.64 10.49
N VAL A 403 21.69 11.51 10.18
CA VAL A 403 20.71 10.86 11.09
C VAL A 403 21.12 9.43 11.47
N LEU A 404 21.48 9.24 12.75
CA LEU A 404 21.78 7.97 13.41
C LEU A 404 20.70 7.64 14.46
N SER A 405 19.48 7.34 13.99
CA SER A 405 18.46 6.61 14.76
C SER A 405 17.30 6.18 13.87
N TYR A 406 16.69 5.03 14.20
CA TYR A 406 15.69 4.33 13.36
C TYR A 406 14.23 4.80 13.57
N ASP A 407 14.05 6.09 13.81
CA ASP A 407 12.77 6.79 13.93
C ASP A 407 12.15 6.95 12.50
N PHE A 408 10.83 6.77 12.29
CA PHE A 408 10.26 6.55 10.92
C PHE A 408 10.10 7.85 10.09
N ALA A 409 11.10 8.72 10.12
CA ALA A 409 11.12 9.99 9.40
C ALA A 409 11.75 9.88 7.98
N ASP A 410 11.90 8.66 7.44
CA ASP A 410 12.57 8.38 6.16
C ASP A 410 11.85 8.94 4.90
N TYR A 411 10.64 9.48 5.06
CA TYR A 411 9.98 10.30 4.05
C TYR A 411 10.01 11.77 4.49
N TYR A 412 10.99 12.51 3.98
CA TYR A 412 11.16 13.95 4.22
C TYR A 412 11.23 14.35 5.71
N ARG A 413 12.18 13.78 6.47
CA ARG A 413 12.71 14.45 7.67
C ARG A 413 13.45 15.74 7.29
N PHE A 414 12.67 16.79 7.12
CA PHE A 414 13.12 18.08 7.60
C PHE A 414 13.11 18.09 9.13
N LYS A 415 13.87 19.02 9.71
CA LYS A 415 14.20 18.96 11.13
C LYS A 415 12.99 19.32 11.99
N ASP A 416 12.15 20.18 11.43
CA ASP A 416 10.80 20.48 11.88
C ASP A 416 9.86 20.19 10.69
N TYR A 417 8.69 19.58 10.92
CA TYR A 417 7.76 19.13 9.86
C TYR A 417 7.16 20.26 8.97
N GLN A 418 7.55 21.51 9.22
CA GLN A 418 7.06 22.72 8.52
C GLN A 418 8.09 23.37 7.58
N ASP A 419 9.34 22.89 7.55
CA ASP A 419 10.43 23.47 6.75
C ASP A 419 10.11 23.46 5.23
N GLU A 420 10.60 24.47 4.51
CA GLU A 420 10.42 24.57 3.06
C GLU A 420 11.37 23.67 2.26
N PHE A 421 10.90 23.15 1.13
CA PHE A 421 11.67 22.25 0.27
C PHE A 421 11.37 22.40 -1.22
N ASN A 422 12.31 21.98 -2.07
CA ASN A 422 12.14 21.96 -3.53
C ASN A 422 12.02 20.53 -4.04
N ILE A 423 11.14 20.30 -5.02
CA ILE A 423 11.12 19.09 -5.86
C ILE A 423 10.39 19.33 -7.20
N GLY A 424 10.84 18.72 -8.30
CA GLY A 424 10.16 18.79 -9.59
C GLY A 424 10.14 20.18 -10.24
N GLY A 425 10.92 21.13 -9.72
CA GLY A 425 10.84 22.55 -10.09
C GLY A 425 9.76 23.33 -9.34
N TYR A 426 9.29 22.82 -8.19
CA TYR A 426 8.36 23.50 -7.29
C TYR A 426 8.98 23.64 -5.91
N ARG A 427 8.72 24.76 -5.25
CA ARG A 427 9.04 25.02 -3.85
C ARG A 427 7.76 24.88 -3.03
N ILE A 428 7.81 24.01 -2.02
CA ILE A 428 6.76 23.74 -1.04
C ILE A 428 7.15 24.52 0.22
N TYR A 429 6.25 25.36 0.73
CA TYR A 429 6.53 26.23 1.88
C TYR A 429 5.23 26.63 2.61
N ASN A 430 5.33 27.39 3.71
CA ASN A 430 4.18 27.77 4.55
C ASN A 430 3.32 26.56 5.01
N ILE A 431 3.97 25.42 5.29
CA ILE A 431 3.33 24.19 5.73
C ILE A 431 2.79 24.38 7.16
N SER A 432 1.53 24.03 7.40
CA SER A 432 0.90 24.09 8.74
C SER A 432 1.28 22.91 9.63
N ASP A 433 0.86 22.95 10.90
CA ASP A 433 0.84 21.77 11.76
C ASP A 433 -0.02 20.63 11.17
N PRO A 434 0.36 19.35 11.43
CA PRO A 434 -0.42 18.18 11.03
C PRO A 434 -1.68 17.97 11.89
N GLY A 435 -2.71 17.37 11.29
CA GLY A 435 -4.01 17.12 11.91
C GLY A 435 -5.07 16.75 10.87
N GLU A 436 -6.35 16.93 11.20
CA GLU A 436 -7.48 16.65 10.30
C GLU A 436 -7.32 17.29 8.90
N GLN A 437 -6.82 18.53 8.87
CA GLN A 437 -6.47 19.28 7.67
C GLN A 437 -5.13 20.01 7.86
N MET A 438 -4.18 19.78 6.98
CA MET A 438 -3.00 20.63 6.78
C MET A 438 -3.26 21.69 5.69
N THR A 439 -2.49 22.78 5.68
CA THR A 439 -2.36 23.67 4.52
C THR A 439 -0.91 23.94 4.16
N PHE A 440 -0.65 24.26 2.89
CA PHE A 440 0.67 24.67 2.40
C PHE A 440 0.57 25.53 1.12
N ASP A 441 1.66 26.20 0.76
CA ASP A 441 1.83 26.94 -0.48
C ASP A 441 2.80 26.20 -1.43
N ILE A 442 2.58 26.37 -2.74
CA ILE A 442 3.42 25.86 -3.83
C ILE A 442 3.83 27.03 -4.73
N GLU A 443 5.13 27.26 -4.88
CA GLU A 443 5.71 28.19 -5.84
C GLU A 443 6.36 27.39 -6.98
N LYS A 444 5.84 27.51 -8.21
CA LYS A 444 6.48 26.95 -9.40
C LYS A 444 7.69 27.80 -9.78
N LEU A 445 8.87 27.17 -9.82
CA LEU A 445 10.14 27.81 -10.11
C LEU A 445 10.37 27.86 -11.63
N ASP A 446 10.56 29.06 -12.18
CA ASP A 446 10.95 29.25 -13.59
C ASP A 446 12.47 29.01 -13.77
N ILE A 447 12.85 27.74 -13.62
CA ILE A 447 14.24 27.27 -13.69
C ILE A 447 14.40 26.16 -14.73
N ALA A 448 15.45 26.26 -15.56
CA ALA A 448 15.86 25.17 -16.41
C ALA A 448 16.52 24.07 -15.55
N PRO A 449 16.15 22.78 -15.69
CA PRO A 449 16.79 21.69 -14.97
C PRO A 449 18.29 21.62 -15.29
N ALA A 450 19.11 21.59 -14.25
CA ALA A 450 20.55 21.44 -14.32
C ALA A 450 21.07 20.68 -13.10
N ILE A 451 22.03 19.78 -13.31
CA ILE A 451 22.69 19.05 -12.23
C ILE A 451 23.59 20.03 -11.46
N ILE A 452 23.56 19.96 -10.13
CA ILE A 452 24.30 20.85 -9.21
C ILE A 452 25.22 20.09 -8.25
N ASP A 453 24.97 18.80 -8.03
CA ASP A 453 25.75 17.91 -7.16
C ASP A 453 25.59 16.47 -7.64
N TYR A 454 26.56 15.61 -7.34
CA TYR A 454 26.52 14.17 -7.59
C TYR A 454 26.81 13.45 -6.27
N ARG A 455 26.19 12.30 -6.01
CA ARG A 455 26.42 11.49 -4.81
C ARG A 455 26.46 10.01 -5.10
N TYR A 456 27.22 9.28 -4.31
CA TYR A 456 27.18 7.82 -4.28
C TYR A 456 26.26 7.34 -3.16
N ASP A 457 25.47 6.29 -3.40
CA ASP A 457 24.82 5.51 -2.34
C ASP A 457 25.14 4.01 -2.42
N TYR A 458 25.20 3.35 -1.26
CA TYR A 458 25.52 1.93 -1.11
C TYR A 458 24.97 1.39 0.22
N TRP A 459 24.84 0.06 0.35
CA TRP A 459 24.30 -0.56 1.57
C TRP A 459 25.39 -0.79 2.62
N ILE A 460 25.26 -0.14 3.79
CA ILE A 460 26.08 -0.40 4.98
C ILE A 460 25.31 -1.21 6.03
N THR A 461 26.04 -1.84 6.95
CA THR A 461 25.42 -2.40 8.17
C THR A 461 24.89 -1.25 9.03
N ASP A 462 23.65 -1.37 9.52
CA ASP A 462 23.05 -0.33 10.35
C ASP A 462 23.69 -0.30 11.76
N PRO A 463 24.17 0.86 12.24
CA PRO A 463 24.90 0.95 13.51
C PRO A 463 23.97 0.87 14.74
N ASP A 464 22.68 1.17 14.57
CA ASP A 464 21.70 1.28 15.66
C ASP A 464 20.80 0.02 15.78
N ARG A 465 20.63 -0.73 14.68
CA ARG A 465 19.86 -1.98 14.60
C ARG A 465 20.69 -3.16 14.13
N VAL A 466 21.17 -3.96 15.09
CA VAL A 466 21.86 -5.25 14.83
C VAL A 466 21.03 -6.14 13.89
N GLY A 467 21.63 -6.56 12.77
CA GLY A 467 21.00 -7.39 11.74
C GLY A 467 20.27 -6.62 10.63
N TYR A 468 20.25 -5.28 10.68
CA TYR A 468 19.67 -4.45 9.63
C TYR A 468 20.77 -3.76 8.79
N ARG A 469 20.35 -3.17 7.67
CA ARG A 469 21.20 -2.38 6.77
C ARG A 469 20.51 -1.07 6.40
N MET A 470 21.30 -0.05 6.10
CA MET A 470 20.83 1.25 5.64
C MET A 470 21.59 1.70 4.38
N LEU A 471 21.07 2.69 3.65
CA LEU A 471 21.80 3.35 2.58
C LEU A 471 22.63 4.50 3.15
N ASP A 472 23.95 4.43 2.98
CA ASP A 472 24.88 5.52 3.26
C ASP A 472 24.99 6.43 2.03
N PHE A 473 25.13 7.74 2.24
CA PHE A 473 25.13 8.78 1.18
C PHE A 473 26.43 9.58 1.22
N LEU A 474 27.30 9.32 0.24
CA LEU A 474 28.61 9.92 0.12
C LEU A 474 28.64 10.98 -1.00
N PRO A 475 29.36 12.10 -0.83
CA PRO A 475 29.60 13.05 -1.91
C PRO A 475 30.20 12.40 -3.16
N GLY A 476 29.89 12.93 -4.35
CA GLY A 476 30.43 12.46 -5.63
C GLY A 476 31.92 12.77 -5.82
N ASN A 477 32.54 13.48 -4.88
CA ASN A 477 33.99 13.70 -4.80
C ASN A 477 34.66 12.85 -3.70
N THR A 478 34.01 11.79 -3.19
CA THR A 478 34.60 10.85 -2.24
C THR A 478 35.60 9.94 -2.95
N GLU A 479 36.89 10.19 -2.71
CA GLU A 479 38.00 9.49 -3.39
C GLU A 479 38.15 8.01 -2.98
N GLU A 480 37.70 7.59 -1.79
CA GLU A 480 37.87 6.23 -1.27
C GLU A 480 36.69 5.75 -0.40
N ILE A 481 36.30 4.47 -0.54
CA ILE A 481 35.39 3.74 0.35
C ILE A 481 36.10 2.48 0.88
N ASP A 482 36.05 2.28 2.20
CA ASP A 482 36.48 1.03 2.85
C ASP A 482 35.42 -0.06 2.65
N PHE A 483 35.77 -1.17 2.00
CA PHE A 483 34.84 -2.27 1.76
C PHE A 483 34.29 -2.89 3.06
N ASN A 484 34.98 -2.75 4.20
CA ASN A 484 34.49 -3.24 5.48
C ASN A 484 33.19 -2.57 5.98
N THR A 485 32.76 -1.43 5.41
CA THR A 485 31.48 -0.80 5.78
C THR A 485 30.27 -1.46 5.10
N TYR A 486 30.46 -2.15 3.97
CA TYR A 486 29.38 -2.77 3.21
C TYR A 486 28.64 -3.85 4.03
N SER A 487 27.31 -3.84 4.01
CA SER A 487 26.52 -4.95 4.56
C SER A 487 26.71 -6.21 3.73
N LEU A 488 26.98 -7.35 4.38
CA LEU A 488 26.90 -8.65 3.72
C LEU A 488 25.45 -8.97 3.31
N SER A 489 25.27 -9.55 2.13
CA SER A 489 23.98 -10.11 1.70
C SER A 489 23.69 -11.41 2.45
N GLU A 490 22.57 -11.46 3.18
CA GLU A 490 22.04 -12.71 3.76
C GLU A 490 21.35 -13.61 2.71
N SER A 491 21.20 -13.15 1.46
CA SER A 491 20.52 -13.92 0.41
C SER A 491 21.31 -15.17 0.00
N PRO A 492 20.69 -16.36 -0.07
CA PRO A 492 21.32 -17.59 -0.55
C PRO A 492 21.85 -17.51 -2.00
N GLU A 493 21.36 -16.56 -2.81
CA GLU A 493 21.63 -16.51 -4.25
C GLU A 493 22.99 -15.87 -4.61
N GLY A 494 23.70 -15.28 -3.64
CA GLY A 494 25.09 -14.85 -3.83
C GLY A 494 25.51 -13.63 -3.02
N ARG A 495 26.83 -13.50 -2.83
CA ARG A 495 27.48 -12.34 -2.19
C ARG A 495 27.60 -11.18 -3.19
N TYR A 496 26.48 -10.62 -3.61
CA TYR A 496 26.48 -9.41 -4.43
C TYR A 496 26.47 -8.16 -3.54
N TYR A 497 27.21 -7.14 -3.97
CA TYR A 497 27.29 -5.83 -3.32
C TYR A 497 26.90 -4.76 -4.34
N THR A 498 26.52 -3.55 -3.89
CA THR A 498 25.90 -2.56 -4.79
C THR A 498 26.33 -1.13 -4.51
N ILE A 499 26.61 -0.37 -5.56
CA ILE A 499 26.73 1.10 -5.52
C ILE A 499 25.79 1.74 -6.54
N ASN A 500 25.39 2.98 -6.29
CA ASN A 500 24.62 3.81 -7.22
C ASN A 500 25.21 5.22 -7.28
N LEU A 501 25.28 5.82 -8.47
CA LEU A 501 25.53 7.25 -8.68
C LEU A 501 24.20 7.98 -8.86
N LYS A 502 24.00 9.03 -8.07
CA LYS A 502 22.84 9.90 -8.02
C LYS A 502 23.22 11.29 -8.53
N ALA A 503 22.48 11.81 -9.52
CA ALA A 503 22.57 13.20 -9.95
C ALA A 503 21.51 14.03 -9.22
N ILE A 504 21.92 15.15 -8.61
CA ILE A 504 21.05 16.08 -7.87
C ILE A 504 20.84 17.33 -8.71
N TYR A 505 19.58 17.70 -8.95
CA TYR A 505 19.20 18.82 -9.80
C TYR A 505 18.81 20.06 -8.99
N ASN A 506 19.00 21.24 -9.58
CA ASN A 506 18.52 22.52 -9.06
C ASN A 506 16.99 22.58 -8.84
N THR A 507 16.23 21.68 -9.47
CA THR A 507 14.79 21.48 -9.29
C THR A 507 14.41 20.76 -8.00
N GLY A 508 15.38 20.20 -7.27
CA GLY A 508 15.17 19.36 -6.09
C GLY A 508 15.02 17.87 -6.40
N ASP A 509 15.00 17.49 -7.68
CA ASP A 509 15.02 16.08 -8.09
C ASP A 509 16.39 15.44 -7.83
N ILE A 510 16.37 14.17 -7.42
CA ILE A 510 17.54 13.29 -7.48
C ILE A 510 17.18 12.08 -8.35
N ILE A 511 18.10 11.67 -9.23
CA ILE A 511 17.90 10.63 -10.24
C ILE A 511 19.11 9.68 -10.23
N THR A 512 18.87 8.36 -10.33
CA THR A 512 19.96 7.39 -10.48
C THR A 512 20.45 7.35 -11.92
N VAL A 513 21.71 7.71 -12.14
CA VAL A 513 22.29 7.79 -13.50
C VAL A 513 23.07 6.55 -13.92
N ASN A 514 23.16 5.51 -13.07
CA ASN A 514 23.87 4.25 -13.34
C ASN A 514 23.64 3.65 -14.74
N HIS A 515 22.40 3.70 -15.26
CA HIS A 515 22.06 3.11 -16.54
C HIS A 515 22.65 3.89 -17.72
N LEU A 516 22.80 5.21 -17.58
CA LEU A 516 23.39 6.11 -18.58
C LEU A 516 24.92 6.24 -18.40
N ALA A 517 25.40 6.16 -17.17
CA ALA A 517 26.81 6.24 -16.82
C ALA A 517 27.61 5.04 -17.36
N GLU A 518 28.84 5.32 -17.80
CA GLU A 518 29.86 4.32 -18.06
C GLU A 518 30.62 4.03 -16.75
N TRP A 519 30.91 2.76 -16.48
CA TRP A 519 31.62 2.30 -15.28
C TRP A 519 32.68 1.28 -15.69
N GLU A 520 33.92 1.49 -15.25
CA GLU A 520 35.06 0.58 -15.47
C GLU A 520 35.75 0.29 -14.13
N SER A 521 36.26 -0.93 -13.96
CA SER A 521 37.11 -1.30 -12.81
C SER A 521 38.55 -1.42 -13.28
N SER A 522 39.49 -0.86 -12.52
CA SER A 522 40.92 -0.93 -12.81
C SER A 522 41.50 -2.34 -12.71
N ASP A 523 40.79 -3.28 -12.07
CA ASP A 523 41.23 -4.66 -11.88
C ASP A 523 40.06 -5.66 -12.12
N PRO A 524 40.27 -6.75 -12.89
CA PRO A 524 39.21 -7.71 -13.20
C PRO A 524 38.75 -8.55 -11.99
N TYR A 525 39.49 -8.56 -10.88
CA TYR A 525 39.05 -9.22 -9.63
C TYR A 525 37.74 -8.61 -9.11
N LEU A 526 37.62 -7.28 -9.17
CA LEU A 526 36.38 -6.55 -8.88
C LEU A 526 35.55 -6.44 -10.18
N ASN A 527 34.76 -7.47 -10.47
CA ASN A 527 33.97 -7.55 -11.68
C ASN A 527 32.67 -6.74 -11.57
N LEU A 528 32.53 -5.73 -12.43
CA LEU A 528 31.33 -4.91 -12.54
C LEU A 528 30.25 -5.61 -13.38
N GLN A 529 29.11 -5.89 -12.77
CA GLN A 529 27.91 -6.36 -13.47
C GLN A 529 26.82 -5.30 -13.40
N LYS A 530 26.58 -4.63 -14.53
CA LYS A 530 25.47 -3.69 -14.72
C LYS A 530 24.17 -4.49 -14.74
N GLY A 531 23.58 -4.69 -13.56
CA GLY A 531 22.42 -5.54 -13.37
C GLY A 531 21.18 -4.89 -13.96
N MET A 532 20.71 -5.39 -15.10
CA MET A 532 19.32 -5.18 -15.50
C MET A 532 18.42 -5.89 -14.50
N ILE A 533 17.87 -5.12 -13.56
CA ILE A 533 16.76 -5.57 -12.74
C ILE A 533 15.50 -5.45 -13.61
N ASN A 534 14.60 -6.43 -13.53
CA ASN A 534 13.25 -6.24 -14.05
C ASN A 534 12.66 -4.98 -13.38
N TYR A 535 11.85 -4.21 -14.11
CA TYR A 535 11.37 -2.87 -13.72
C TYR A 535 12.38 -1.70 -13.85
N GLY A 536 13.33 -1.80 -14.79
CA GLY A 536 13.73 -0.65 -15.63
C GLY A 536 15.00 0.12 -15.24
N THR A 537 14.97 1.45 -15.39
CA THR A 537 16.18 2.29 -15.53
C THR A 537 17.05 2.41 -14.28
N ASP A 538 16.59 1.96 -13.11
CA ASP A 538 17.42 1.83 -11.90
C ASP A 538 18.34 0.59 -11.99
N ALA A 539 19.22 0.59 -13.00
CA ALA A 539 20.24 -0.45 -13.17
C ALA A 539 21.25 -0.37 -12.02
N ILE A 540 21.11 -1.22 -11.01
CA ILE A 540 22.07 -1.26 -9.90
C ILE A 540 23.42 -1.80 -10.41
N ILE A 541 24.50 -1.08 -10.13
CA ILE A 541 25.86 -1.57 -10.36
C ILE A 541 26.15 -2.63 -9.29
N ARG A 542 26.19 -3.90 -9.71
CA ARG A 542 26.50 -5.02 -8.82
C ARG A 542 27.98 -5.35 -8.91
N PHE A 543 28.63 -5.46 -7.77
CA PHE A 543 29.97 -6.03 -7.66
C PHE A 543 29.88 -7.53 -7.47
N ASN A 544 30.65 -8.26 -8.26
CA ASN A 544 30.98 -9.68 -8.05
C ASN A 544 32.50 -9.84 -8.03
N PHE A 545 33.00 -10.83 -7.30
CA PHE A 545 34.44 -11.12 -7.26
C PHE A 545 34.78 -12.27 -8.21
N ASP A 546 35.61 -12.02 -9.22
CA ASP A 546 36.11 -13.08 -10.10
C ASP A 546 37.29 -13.78 -9.43
N THR A 547 36.98 -14.84 -8.69
CA THR A 547 37.96 -15.67 -7.98
C THR A 547 38.87 -16.50 -8.88
N SER A 548 38.75 -16.39 -10.21
CA SER A 548 39.74 -16.90 -11.17
C SER A 548 40.89 -15.92 -11.44
N GLN A 549 40.75 -14.64 -11.06
CA GLN A 549 41.79 -13.63 -11.13
C GLN A 549 42.66 -13.61 -9.84
N PRO A 550 43.88 -13.05 -9.89
CA PRO A 550 44.66 -12.78 -8.68
C PRO A 550 43.92 -11.81 -7.74
N TYR A 551 43.98 -12.06 -6.45
CA TYR A 551 43.46 -11.15 -5.42
C TYR A 551 44.22 -9.81 -5.39
N VAL A 552 43.47 -8.72 -5.18
CA VAL A 552 43.97 -7.38 -4.86
C VAL A 552 43.21 -6.80 -3.67
N ASP A 553 43.88 -6.09 -2.75
CA ASP A 553 43.21 -5.45 -1.61
C ASP A 553 42.42 -4.18 -1.97
N ARG A 554 42.62 -3.67 -3.19
CA ARG A 554 42.00 -2.44 -3.68
C ARG A 554 41.83 -2.44 -5.20
N ALA A 555 40.80 -1.74 -5.66
CA ALA A 555 40.58 -1.41 -7.07
C ALA A 555 40.00 0.00 -7.19
N THR A 556 40.21 0.65 -8.33
CA THR A 556 39.60 1.95 -8.66
C THR A 556 38.42 1.73 -9.60
N LEU A 557 37.30 2.38 -9.32
CA LEU A 557 36.14 2.48 -10.18
C LEU A 557 36.16 3.82 -10.91
N SER A 558 36.36 3.79 -12.22
CA SER A 558 36.24 4.96 -13.08
C SER A 558 34.78 5.10 -13.51
N VAL A 559 34.20 6.29 -13.32
CA VAL A 559 32.79 6.58 -13.65
C VAL A 559 32.73 7.83 -14.53
N GLN A 560 32.01 7.74 -15.65
CA GLN A 560 31.73 8.85 -16.56
C GLN A 560 30.23 9.00 -16.78
N TYR A 561 29.71 10.21 -16.58
CA TYR A 561 28.35 10.59 -16.96
C TYR A 561 28.30 12.08 -17.32
N GLU A 562 27.80 12.41 -18.52
CA GLU A 562 27.85 13.78 -19.06
C GLU A 562 29.25 14.42 -18.89
N ASP A 563 29.36 15.51 -18.14
CA ASP A 563 30.62 16.21 -17.82
C ASP A 563 31.32 15.71 -16.55
N TYR A 564 30.65 14.88 -15.75
CA TYR A 564 31.18 14.27 -14.53
C TYR A 564 32.08 13.07 -14.86
N GLN A 565 33.36 13.21 -14.52
CA GLN A 565 34.36 12.16 -14.53
C GLN A 565 34.93 12.01 -13.12
N HIS A 566 34.89 10.80 -12.57
CA HIS A 566 35.39 10.54 -11.21
C HIS A 566 36.06 9.17 -11.09
N GLU A 567 37.08 9.08 -10.22
CA GLU A 567 37.78 7.84 -9.86
C GLU A 567 37.55 7.56 -8.37
N LEU A 568 36.81 6.49 -8.07
CA LEU A 568 36.45 6.06 -6.72
C LEU A 568 37.26 4.81 -6.35
N VAL A 569 38.15 4.91 -5.38
CA VAL A 569 38.87 3.76 -4.85
C VAL A 569 37.96 2.95 -3.93
N ILE A 570 37.96 1.62 -4.05
CA ILE A 570 37.49 0.72 -2.99
C ILE A 570 38.71 0.00 -2.40
N THR A 571 38.89 0.08 -1.08
CA THR A 571 39.98 -0.57 -0.33
C THR A 571 39.48 -1.68 0.59
N ASN A 572 40.38 -2.51 1.10
CA ASN A 572 40.09 -3.69 1.94
C ASN A 572 39.14 -4.70 1.28
N LEU A 573 39.24 -4.89 -0.03
CA LEU A 573 38.51 -5.93 -0.75
C LEU A 573 38.76 -7.32 -0.11
N PRO A 574 37.77 -8.23 -0.08
CA PRO A 574 37.90 -9.51 0.59
C PRO A 574 38.65 -10.52 -0.27
N ASP A 575 39.65 -11.22 0.28
CA ASP A 575 40.26 -12.37 -0.41
C ASP A 575 39.31 -13.57 -0.42
N LEU A 576 38.63 -13.75 -1.56
CA LEU A 576 37.76 -14.90 -1.84
C LEU A 576 38.43 -15.97 -2.71
N THR A 577 39.74 -15.88 -2.97
CA THR A 577 40.46 -16.86 -3.81
C THR A 577 40.72 -18.20 -3.10
N ASN A 578 40.71 -18.20 -1.76
CA ASN A 578 40.87 -19.39 -0.91
C ASN A 578 39.76 -19.41 0.16
N PRO A 579 38.59 -20.03 -0.11
CA PRO A 579 37.42 -20.03 0.77
C PRO A 579 37.48 -21.02 1.94
#